data_AF-T0QC24-F1
#
_entry.id   AF-T0QC24-F1
#
_cell.length_a   1.000
_cell.length_b   1.000
_cell.length_c   1.000
_cell.angle_alpha   90.00
_cell.angle_beta   90.00
_cell.angle_gamma   90.00
#
_symmetry.space_group_name_H-M   'P 1'
#
loop_
_entity.id
_entity.type
_entity.pdbx_description
1 polymer ?
#
loop_
_entity_poly.entity_id
_entity_poly.type
_entity_poly.pdbx_seq_one_letter_code
_entity_poly.pdbx_strand_id
1 'polypeptide(L)'
;MGSDATEVCMLCKELQAIVLCNPCDAKLCRPCWAQLHESVAEVRAHTTTPLVYDAQPTADVSEVRETIAFEAFNAANKRTLDAQAEFLKVSESLTPASAGGVVAFNARMESLQTNVNELVVARDELLAGVFARSRELRLRLASVEPAMLLNIAALVANSYKKLKVMASHYEVSEANEEQLQASLHQTRPGTSEYSEVTASMDANLKYKTQLQADRYTECMHLYTYSAALRAKVQHALASLQ
;
A
#
# COMPACT_ATOMS: atom_id res chain seq x y z
N MET A 1 -9.88 -25.96 23.94
CA MET A 1 -10.91 -25.47 23.02
C MET A 1 -11.43 -24.15 23.56
N GLY A 2 -11.03 -23.05 22.96
CA GLY A 2 -11.46 -21.68 23.24
C GLY A 2 -10.79 -20.80 22.18
N SER A 3 -11.59 -20.07 21.42
CA SER A 3 -11.27 -19.52 20.09
C SER A 3 -10.12 -18.52 20.04
N ASP A 4 -9.12 -18.77 19.19
CA ASP A 4 -8.11 -17.81 18.71
C ASP A 4 -8.71 -16.76 17.74
N ALA A 5 -9.89 -16.23 18.06
CA ALA A 5 -10.46 -15.12 17.31
C ALA A 5 -9.92 -13.82 17.92
N THR A 6 -9.03 -13.13 17.19
CA THR A 6 -8.57 -11.79 17.54
C THR A 6 -9.78 -10.87 17.68
N GLU A 7 -10.05 -10.41 18.90
CA GLU A 7 -11.24 -9.61 19.18
C GLU A 7 -11.06 -8.19 18.61
N VAL A 8 -11.78 -7.89 17.53
CA VAL A 8 -11.76 -6.58 16.89
C VAL A 8 -12.64 -5.57 17.64
N CYS A 9 -12.26 -4.29 17.56
CA CYS A 9 -13.04 -3.18 18.11
C CYS A 9 -14.46 -3.23 17.57
N MET A 10 -15.44 -3.24 18.48
CA MET A 10 -16.84 -3.31 18.12
C MET A 10 -17.33 -2.08 17.37
N LEU A 11 -16.66 -0.93 17.54
CA LEU A 11 -17.04 0.33 16.92
C LEU A 11 -16.49 0.48 15.50
N CYS A 12 -15.17 0.48 15.33
CA CYS A 12 -14.57 0.69 14.00
C CYS A 12 -14.45 -0.58 13.17
N LYS A 13 -14.48 -1.77 13.78
CA LYS A 13 -14.21 -3.09 13.13
C LYS A 13 -12.86 -3.19 12.41
N GLU A 14 -12.01 -2.17 12.51
CA GLU A 14 -10.72 -2.06 11.80
C GLU A 14 -9.52 -2.32 12.71
N LEU A 15 -9.63 -1.89 13.97
CA LEU A 15 -8.56 -1.96 14.96
C LEU A 15 -8.86 -3.04 15.98
N GLN A 16 -7.83 -3.66 16.54
CA GLN A 16 -7.97 -4.65 17.60
C GLN A 16 -8.50 -4.00 18.88
N ALA A 17 -9.43 -4.68 19.56
CA ALA A 17 -9.89 -4.24 20.87
C ALA A 17 -8.79 -4.47 21.91
N ILE A 18 -8.54 -3.45 22.74
CA ILE A 18 -7.54 -3.51 23.83
C ILE A 18 -8.21 -3.45 25.20
N VAL A 19 -9.48 -3.04 25.24
CA VAL A 19 -10.21 -2.81 26.48
C VAL A 19 -11.64 -3.31 26.32
N LEU A 20 -12.11 -4.04 27.33
CA LEU A 20 -13.52 -4.33 27.52
C LEU A 20 -14.10 -3.31 28.50
N CYS A 21 -15.11 -2.58 28.05
CA CYS A 21 -15.93 -1.74 28.91
C CYS A 21 -16.98 -2.63 29.60
N ASN A 22 -16.83 -2.89 30.90
CA ASN A 22 -17.71 -3.83 31.60
C ASN A 22 -19.19 -3.38 31.63
N PRO A 23 -19.51 -2.08 31.85
CA PRO A 23 -20.91 -1.63 31.85
C PRO A 23 -21.56 -1.64 30.47
N CYS A 24 -20.78 -1.42 29.40
CA CYS A 24 -21.29 -1.41 28.03
C CYS A 24 -21.24 -2.78 27.35
N ASP A 25 -20.59 -3.76 27.97
CA ASP A 25 -20.19 -5.03 27.34
C ASP A 25 -19.56 -4.82 25.95
N ALA A 26 -18.72 -3.79 25.85
CA ALA A 26 -18.19 -3.30 24.57
C ALA A 26 -16.67 -3.40 24.52
N LYS A 27 -16.17 -4.11 23.52
CA LYS A 27 -14.73 -4.27 23.25
C LYS A 27 -14.25 -3.18 22.30
N LEU A 28 -13.33 -2.35 22.74
CA LEU A 28 -12.93 -1.13 22.03
C LEU A 28 -11.41 -1.07 21.82
N CYS A 29 -10.99 -0.51 20.69
CA CYS A 29 -9.60 -0.11 20.47
C CYS A 29 -9.28 1.20 21.19
N ARG A 30 -7.99 1.55 21.30
CA ARG A 30 -7.55 2.78 21.99
C ARG A 30 -8.21 4.05 21.44
N PRO A 31 -8.26 4.30 20.11
CA PRO A 31 -8.87 5.53 19.60
C PRO A 31 -10.37 5.61 19.90
N CYS A 32 -11.12 4.53 19.67
CA CYS A 32 -12.55 4.50 19.95
C CYS A 32 -12.87 4.62 21.45
N TRP A 33 -12.00 4.08 22.32
CA TRP A 33 -12.10 4.28 23.75
C TRP A 33 -11.92 5.76 24.14
N ALA A 34 -10.85 6.41 23.68
CA ALA A 34 -10.62 7.82 23.99
C ALA A 34 -11.76 8.71 23.48
N GLN A 35 -12.23 8.45 22.26
CA GLN A 35 -13.31 9.22 21.65
C GLN A 35 -14.65 9.08 22.37
N LEU A 36 -15.00 7.88 22.85
CA LEU A 36 -16.28 7.66 23.53
C LEU A 36 -16.18 7.85 25.04
N HIS A 37 -15.22 7.17 25.68
CA HIS A 37 -15.19 7.02 27.13
C HIS A 37 -14.34 8.07 27.83
N GLU A 38 -13.34 8.66 27.18
CA GLU A 38 -12.65 9.81 27.79
C GLU A 38 -13.43 11.12 27.55
N SER A 39 -14.17 11.20 26.44
CA SER A 39 -14.85 12.44 26.00
C SER A 39 -16.29 12.61 26.54
N VAL A 40 -17.04 11.53 26.80
CA VAL A 40 -18.45 11.59 27.24
C VAL A 40 -18.54 11.37 28.75
N ALA A 41 -19.14 12.32 29.48
CA ALA A 41 -19.12 12.34 30.95
C ALA A 41 -19.84 11.14 31.57
N GLU A 42 -20.95 10.70 30.96
CA GLU A 42 -21.82 9.62 31.43
C GLU A 42 -21.12 8.26 31.45
N VAL A 43 -20.20 8.04 30.52
CA VAL A 43 -19.51 6.74 30.35
C VAL A 43 -18.06 6.78 30.80
N ARG A 44 -17.56 7.95 31.24
CA ARG A 44 -16.16 8.14 31.67
C ARG A 44 -15.77 7.34 32.89
N ALA A 45 -16.72 7.11 33.79
CA ALA A 45 -16.49 6.34 35.01
C ALA A 45 -16.63 4.82 34.80
N HIS A 46 -16.87 4.36 33.57
CA HIS A 46 -17.04 2.94 33.31
C HIS A 46 -15.76 2.16 33.63
N THR A 47 -15.91 1.09 34.41
CA THR A 47 -14.80 0.20 34.73
C THR A 47 -14.39 -0.60 33.51
N THR A 48 -13.09 -0.77 33.36
CA THR A 48 -12.49 -1.49 32.25
C THR A 48 -11.78 -2.74 32.69
N THR A 49 -11.86 -3.77 31.86
CA THR A 49 -10.98 -4.93 31.95
C THR A 49 -9.95 -4.80 30.82
N PRO A 50 -8.65 -4.70 31.14
CA PRO A 50 -7.60 -4.78 30.13
C PRO A 50 -7.73 -6.14 29.46
N LEU A 51 -7.88 -6.16 28.14
CA LEU A 51 -7.79 -7.40 27.39
C LEU A 51 -6.29 -7.73 27.34
N VAL A 52 -5.86 -8.67 28.19
CA VAL A 52 -4.46 -9.12 28.24
C VAL A 52 -4.13 -9.67 26.86
N TYR A 53 -3.25 -8.98 26.16
CA TYR A 53 -2.67 -9.47 24.93
C TYR A 53 -1.20 -9.79 25.19
N ASP A 54 -0.90 -11.08 25.09
CA ASP A 54 0.45 -11.64 25.17
C ASP A 54 1.08 -11.76 23.77
N ALA A 55 0.70 -10.86 22.85
CA ALA A 55 1.23 -10.91 21.50
C ALA A 55 1.66 -9.51 21.03
N GLN A 56 2.85 -9.45 20.45
CA GLN A 56 3.14 -8.42 19.46
C GLN A 56 2.06 -8.52 18.36
N PRO A 57 1.74 -7.44 17.61
CA PRO A 57 0.94 -7.60 16.40
C PRO A 57 1.54 -8.76 15.61
N THR A 58 0.78 -9.84 15.47
CA THR A 58 1.24 -11.02 14.73
C THR A 58 1.63 -10.52 13.35
N ALA A 59 2.80 -10.95 12.86
CA ALA A 59 3.36 -10.49 11.57
C ALA A 59 2.29 -10.49 10.45
N ASP A 60 1.40 -11.47 10.50
CA ASP A 60 0.23 -11.71 9.65
C ASP A 60 -0.67 -10.47 9.43
N VAL A 61 -1.07 -9.73 10.47
CA VAL A 61 -1.98 -8.56 10.31
C VAL A 61 -1.26 -7.36 9.68
N SER A 62 0.05 -7.23 9.92
CA SER A 62 0.86 -6.16 9.32
C SER A 62 1.11 -6.42 7.83
N GLU A 63 1.34 -7.68 7.47
CA GLU A 63 1.58 -8.11 6.09
C GLU A 63 0.32 -7.93 5.23
N VAL A 64 -0.86 -8.35 5.71
CA VAL A 64 -2.13 -8.16 4.99
C VAL A 64 -2.42 -6.67 4.74
N ARG A 65 -2.20 -5.81 5.73
CA ARG A 65 -2.42 -4.36 5.60
C ARG A 65 -1.47 -3.70 4.61
N GLU A 66 -0.24 -4.19 4.52
CA GLU A 66 0.75 -3.74 3.55
C GLU A 66 0.35 -4.15 2.13
N THR A 67 -0.09 -5.39 1.94
CA THR A 67 -0.57 -5.90 0.64
C THR A 67 -1.72 -5.03 0.11
N ILE A 68 -2.76 -4.78 0.91
CA ILE A 68 -3.90 -3.93 0.53
C ILE A 68 -3.44 -2.51 0.14
N ALA A 69 -2.48 -1.94 0.88
CA ALA A 69 -1.95 -0.61 0.58
C ALA A 69 -1.20 -0.59 -0.74
N PHE A 70 -0.42 -1.63 -1.01
CA PHE A 70 0.30 -1.79 -2.27
C PHE A 70 -0.64 -2.00 -3.45
N GLU A 71 -1.72 -2.76 -3.30
CA GLU A 71 -2.74 -2.94 -4.35
C GLU A 71 -3.40 -1.61 -4.71
N ALA A 72 -3.84 -0.85 -3.69
CA ALA A 72 -4.43 0.47 -3.90
C ALA A 72 -3.46 1.44 -4.59
N PHE A 73 -2.19 1.45 -4.14
CA PHE A 73 -1.12 2.22 -4.78
C PHE A 73 -0.88 1.77 -6.23
N ASN A 74 -0.77 0.47 -6.50
CA ASN A 74 -0.50 -0.08 -7.82
C ASN A 74 -1.60 0.32 -8.82
N ALA A 75 -2.87 0.23 -8.41
CA ALA A 75 -4.00 0.66 -9.21
C ALA A 75 -3.94 2.17 -9.54
N ALA A 76 -3.65 3.02 -8.54
CA ALA A 76 -3.52 4.45 -8.74
C ALA A 76 -2.29 4.82 -9.60
N ASN A 77 -1.16 4.14 -9.41
CA ASN A 77 0.06 4.34 -10.19
C ASN A 77 -0.16 4.00 -11.67
N LYS A 78 -0.83 2.87 -11.95
CA LYS A 78 -1.22 2.48 -13.31
C LYS A 78 -2.11 3.55 -13.96
N ARG A 79 -3.19 3.96 -13.30
CA ARG A 79 -4.10 5.02 -13.81
C ARG A 79 -3.37 6.33 -14.08
N THR A 80 -2.48 6.74 -13.17
CA THR A 80 -1.68 7.97 -13.32
C THR A 80 -0.77 7.90 -14.53
N LEU A 81 -0.04 6.79 -14.70
CA LEU A 81 0.88 6.60 -15.84
C LEU A 81 0.13 6.51 -17.16
N ASP A 82 -1.04 5.89 -17.19
CA ASP A 82 -1.88 5.78 -18.38
C ASP A 82 -2.45 7.17 -18.78
N ALA A 83 -2.90 7.97 -17.80
CA ALA A 83 -3.34 9.36 -18.03
C ALA A 83 -2.20 10.27 -18.50
N GLN A 84 -0.98 10.10 -17.96
CA GLN A 84 0.21 10.82 -18.44
C GLN A 84 0.55 10.45 -19.89
N ALA A 85 0.44 9.17 -20.24
CA ALA A 85 0.66 8.73 -21.61
C ALA A 85 -0.40 9.29 -22.58
N GLU A 86 -1.66 9.36 -22.15
CA GLU A 86 -2.72 10.01 -22.93
C GLU A 86 -2.46 11.50 -23.12
N PHE A 87 -2.10 12.22 -22.05
CA PHE A 87 -1.75 13.63 -22.13
C PHE A 87 -0.63 13.89 -23.14
N LEU A 88 0.45 13.11 -23.08
CA LEU A 88 1.56 13.21 -24.03
C LEU A 88 1.10 12.95 -25.46
N LYS A 89 0.34 11.88 -25.68
CA LYS A 89 -0.21 11.54 -26.99
C LYS A 89 -1.08 12.65 -27.57
N VAL A 90 -1.91 13.30 -26.75
CA VAL A 90 -2.75 14.43 -27.18
C VAL A 90 -1.91 15.67 -27.45
N SER A 91 -0.88 15.93 -26.63
CA SER A 91 0.04 17.06 -26.82
C SER A 91 0.87 16.95 -28.11
N GLU A 92 1.21 15.72 -28.51
CA GLU A 92 1.97 15.41 -29.73
C GLU A 92 1.06 15.36 -30.97
N SER A 93 -0.25 15.11 -30.79
CA SER A 93 -1.22 15.06 -31.90
C SER A 93 -1.61 16.47 -32.38
N LEU A 94 -0.85 16.96 -33.36
CA LEU A 94 -1.13 18.00 -34.37
C LEU A 94 -1.72 19.38 -33.96
N THR A 95 -1.06 20.39 -34.54
CA THR A 95 -1.36 21.82 -34.59
C THR A 95 -2.80 22.13 -35.06
N PRO A 96 -3.56 22.93 -34.31
CA PRO A 96 -4.89 23.38 -34.72
C PRO A 96 -4.84 24.19 -36.02
N ALA A 97 -5.72 23.88 -36.99
CA ALA A 97 -5.80 24.57 -38.28
C ALA A 97 -6.65 25.87 -38.25
N SER A 98 -7.31 26.17 -37.13
CA SER A 98 -8.18 27.34 -36.97
C SER A 98 -8.13 27.89 -35.54
N ALA A 99 -8.45 29.18 -35.37
CA ALA A 99 -8.49 29.82 -34.05
C ALA A 99 -9.47 29.14 -33.08
N GLY A 100 -10.64 28.70 -33.56
CA GLY A 100 -11.59 27.91 -32.76
C GLY A 100 -11.03 26.53 -32.37
N GLY A 101 -10.23 25.91 -33.25
CA GLY A 101 -9.49 24.69 -32.95
C GLY A 101 -8.43 24.89 -31.87
N VAL A 102 -7.74 26.03 -31.84
CA VAL A 102 -6.75 26.36 -30.80
C VAL A 102 -7.40 26.45 -29.43
N VAL A 103 -8.54 27.16 -29.32
CA VAL A 103 -9.26 27.31 -28.05
C VAL A 103 -9.76 25.96 -27.51
N ALA A 104 -10.38 25.15 -28.38
CA ALA A 104 -10.87 23.83 -27.98
C ALA A 104 -9.72 22.88 -27.59
N PHE A 105 -8.61 22.93 -28.32
CA PHE A 105 -7.41 22.16 -27.99
C PHE A 105 -6.83 22.56 -26.63
N ASN A 106 -6.67 23.86 -26.38
CA ASN A 106 -6.15 24.37 -25.11
C ASN A 106 -7.04 23.99 -23.93
N ALA A 107 -8.36 24.12 -24.06
CA ALA A 107 -9.31 23.71 -23.02
C ALA A 107 -9.23 22.21 -22.72
N ARG A 108 -9.08 21.37 -23.76
CA ARG A 108 -8.87 19.92 -23.59
C ARG A 108 -7.55 19.62 -22.89
N MET A 109 -6.46 20.29 -23.26
CA MET A 109 -5.15 20.11 -22.64
C MET A 109 -5.15 20.53 -21.17
N GLU A 110 -5.82 21.63 -20.82
CA GLU A 110 -5.96 22.10 -19.44
C GLU A 110 -6.78 21.10 -18.60
N SER A 111 -7.87 20.57 -19.16
CA SER A 111 -8.67 19.52 -18.53
C SER A 111 -7.86 18.25 -18.26
N LEU A 112 -7.10 17.77 -19.24
CA LEU A 112 -6.23 16.60 -19.09
C LEU A 112 -5.10 16.85 -18.08
N GLN A 113 -4.49 18.02 -18.09
CA GLN A 113 -3.44 18.38 -17.13
C GLN A 113 -3.98 18.40 -15.69
N THR A 114 -5.18 18.95 -15.49
CA THR A 114 -5.84 18.99 -14.18
C THR A 114 -6.08 17.58 -13.66
N ASN A 115 -6.66 16.71 -14.49
CA ASN A 115 -6.89 15.30 -14.15
C ASN A 115 -5.57 14.57 -13.81
N VAL A 116 -4.51 14.75 -14.61
CA VAL A 116 -3.18 14.17 -14.31
C VAL A 116 -2.65 14.64 -12.96
N ASN A 117 -2.79 15.93 -12.64
CA ASN A 117 -2.31 16.48 -11.37
C ASN A 117 -3.05 15.86 -10.17
N GLU A 118 -4.37 15.70 -10.26
CA GLU A 118 -5.18 15.05 -9.22
C GLU A 118 -4.76 13.58 -9.01
N LEU A 119 -4.56 12.84 -10.10
CA LEU A 119 -4.09 11.46 -10.04
C LEU A 119 -2.69 11.33 -9.43
N VAL A 120 -1.78 12.24 -9.77
CA VAL A 120 -0.43 12.30 -9.16
C VAL A 120 -0.53 12.53 -7.65
N VAL A 121 -1.39 13.43 -7.20
CA VAL A 121 -1.60 13.70 -5.77
C VAL A 121 -2.10 12.45 -5.05
N ALA A 122 -3.15 11.81 -5.57
CA ALA A 122 -3.75 10.61 -5.00
C ALA A 122 -2.77 9.43 -4.97
N ARG A 123 -2.00 9.22 -6.05
CA ARG A 123 -0.98 8.17 -6.12
C ARG A 123 0.07 8.36 -5.02
N ASP A 124 0.57 9.58 -4.84
CA ASP A 124 1.62 9.86 -3.86
C ASP A 124 1.08 9.72 -2.41
N GLU A 125 -0.20 10.02 -2.17
CA GLU A 125 -0.86 9.77 -0.88
C GLU A 125 -1.00 8.27 -0.58
N LEU A 126 -1.40 7.49 -1.58
CA LEU A 126 -1.47 6.04 -1.44
C LEU A 126 -0.10 5.41 -1.21
N LEU A 127 0.94 5.90 -1.90
CA LEU A 127 2.31 5.48 -1.64
C LEU A 127 2.76 5.85 -0.21
N ALA A 128 2.41 7.02 0.29
CA ALA A 128 2.66 7.37 1.69
C ALA A 128 1.96 6.41 2.66
N GLY A 129 0.75 5.94 2.30
CA GLY A 129 0.04 4.87 3.03
C GLY A 129 0.79 3.54 3.06
N VAL A 130 1.50 3.18 1.97
CA VAL A 130 2.37 1.99 1.93
C VAL A 130 3.51 2.14 2.94
N PHE A 131 4.20 3.29 2.95
CA PHE A 131 5.25 3.57 3.94
C PHE A 131 4.74 3.48 5.38
N ALA A 132 3.54 3.97 5.64
CA ALA A 132 2.95 3.94 6.97
C ALA A 132 2.68 2.49 7.46
N ARG A 133 2.29 1.60 6.55
CA ARG A 133 1.88 0.21 6.87
C ARG A 133 3.02 -0.80 6.78
N SER A 134 4.03 -0.55 5.95
CA SER A 134 5.20 -1.41 5.79
C SER A 134 6.17 -1.27 6.97
N ARG A 135 6.45 -2.36 7.67
CA ARG A 135 7.49 -2.37 8.72
C ARG A 135 8.88 -2.16 8.13
N GLU A 136 9.17 -2.85 7.03
CA GLU A 136 10.47 -2.81 6.38
C GLU A 136 10.81 -1.41 5.87
N LEU A 137 9.87 -0.73 5.23
CA LEU A 137 10.09 0.65 4.79
C LEU A 137 10.29 1.61 5.97
N ARG A 138 9.55 1.45 7.07
CA ARG A 138 9.76 2.28 8.27
C ARG A 138 11.15 2.08 8.88
N LEU A 139 11.64 0.84 8.92
CA LEU A 139 13.00 0.55 9.39
C LEU A 139 14.05 1.20 8.49
N ARG A 140 13.88 1.11 7.16
CA ARG A 140 14.79 1.77 6.19
C ARG A 140 14.75 3.29 6.31
N LEU A 141 13.56 3.87 6.49
CA LEU A 141 13.40 5.32 6.68
C LEU A 141 14.19 5.84 7.89
N ALA A 142 14.23 5.08 8.98
CA ALA A 142 14.96 5.46 10.19
C ALA A 142 16.48 5.58 9.97
N SER A 143 17.01 4.93 8.93
CA SER A 143 18.44 4.99 8.55
C SER A 143 18.77 6.01 7.46
N VAL A 144 17.80 6.75 6.93
CA VAL A 144 18.07 7.72 5.84
C VAL A 144 18.75 8.96 6.39
N GLU A 145 19.97 9.21 5.91
CA GLU A 145 20.69 10.44 6.23
C GLU A 145 20.16 11.63 5.44
N PRO A 146 20.07 12.84 6.03
CA PRO A 146 19.63 14.04 5.32
C PRO A 146 20.43 14.35 4.05
N ALA A 147 21.73 14.03 4.04
CA ALA A 147 22.62 14.25 2.90
C ALA A 147 22.26 13.40 1.67
N MET A 148 21.52 12.30 1.86
CA MET A 148 21.06 11.44 0.76
C MET A 148 19.80 11.99 0.09
N LEU A 149 19.09 12.95 0.69
CA LEU A 149 17.83 13.45 0.18
C LEU A 149 18.05 14.36 -1.03
N LEU A 150 17.47 13.97 -2.16
CA LEU A 150 17.55 14.66 -3.43
C LEU A 150 16.14 15.11 -3.87
N ASN A 151 16.07 15.80 -5.01
CA ASN A 151 14.81 16.22 -5.63
C ASN A 151 14.91 16.14 -7.16
N ILE A 152 14.93 14.91 -7.70
CA ILE A 152 15.23 14.65 -9.13
C ILE A 152 14.01 14.04 -9.82
N ALA A 153 13.22 14.89 -10.49
CA ALA A 153 11.95 14.51 -11.12
C ALA A 153 12.06 13.36 -12.14
N ALA A 154 13.14 13.31 -12.92
CA ALA A 154 13.37 12.24 -13.89
C ALA A 154 13.52 10.86 -13.22
N LEU A 155 14.20 10.81 -12.08
CA LEU A 155 14.35 9.56 -11.31
C LEU A 155 13.04 9.16 -10.65
N VAL A 156 12.25 10.13 -10.18
CA VAL A 156 10.89 9.89 -9.66
C VAL A 156 10.02 9.21 -10.72
N ALA A 157 9.98 9.77 -11.93
CA ALA A 157 9.19 9.19 -13.03
C ALA A 157 9.64 7.77 -13.38
N ASN A 158 10.95 7.51 -13.37
CA ASN A 158 11.50 6.18 -13.64
C ASN A 158 11.14 5.16 -12.55
N SER A 159 11.23 5.52 -11.28
CA SER A 159 10.86 4.62 -10.18
C SER A 159 9.36 4.28 -10.20
N TYR A 160 8.47 5.22 -10.52
CA TYR A 160 7.04 4.90 -10.70
C TYR A 160 6.78 3.91 -11.84
N LYS A 161 7.49 4.04 -12.97
CA LYS A 161 7.42 3.09 -14.09
C LYS A 161 7.91 1.69 -13.66
N LYS A 162 9.04 1.62 -12.96
CA LYS A 162 9.56 0.35 -12.42
C LYS A 162 8.59 -0.31 -11.46
N LEU A 163 7.99 0.45 -10.54
CA LEU A 163 6.99 -0.07 -9.62
C LEU A 163 5.74 -0.59 -10.35
N LYS A 164 5.30 0.04 -11.46
CA LYS A 164 4.22 -0.49 -12.31
C LYS A 164 4.60 -1.84 -12.92
N VAL A 165 5.83 -1.98 -13.43
CA VAL A 165 6.31 -3.26 -13.97
C VAL A 165 6.37 -4.31 -12.87
N MET A 166 6.97 -3.99 -11.72
CA MET A 166 7.05 -4.91 -10.58
C MET A 166 5.68 -5.37 -10.09
N ALA A 167 4.67 -4.49 -10.08
CA ALA A 167 3.29 -4.86 -9.76
C ALA A 167 2.74 -5.95 -10.70
N SER A 168 2.94 -5.79 -12.02
CA SER A 168 2.52 -6.80 -13.00
C SER A 168 3.27 -8.13 -12.83
N HIS A 169 4.57 -8.09 -12.51
CA HIS A 169 5.32 -9.30 -12.20
C HIS A 169 4.82 -10.00 -10.92
N TYR A 170 4.35 -9.23 -9.93
CA TYR A 170 3.78 -9.77 -8.69
C TYR A 170 2.46 -10.48 -8.97
N GLU A 171 1.56 -9.83 -9.72
CA GLU A 171 0.27 -10.41 -10.16
C GLU A 171 0.47 -11.74 -10.92
N VAL A 172 1.43 -11.78 -11.86
CA VAL A 172 1.77 -13.01 -12.60
C VAL A 172 2.33 -14.08 -11.66
N SER A 173 3.16 -13.70 -10.70
CA SER A 173 3.74 -14.66 -9.74
C SER A 173 2.70 -15.22 -8.77
N GLU A 174 1.68 -14.44 -8.39
CA GLU A 174 0.54 -14.92 -7.61
C GLU A 174 -0.32 -15.91 -8.40
N ALA A 175 -0.65 -15.61 -9.66
CA ALA A 175 -1.36 -16.54 -10.52
C ALA A 175 -0.57 -17.85 -10.75
N ASN A 176 0.76 -17.74 -10.92
CA ASN A 176 1.63 -18.91 -11.03
C ASN A 176 1.65 -19.74 -9.73
N GLU A 177 1.64 -19.08 -8.57
CA GLU A 177 1.59 -19.76 -7.27
C GLU A 177 0.31 -20.58 -7.13
N GLU A 178 -0.85 -19.99 -7.42
CA GLU A 178 -2.14 -20.68 -7.39
C GLU A 178 -2.16 -21.89 -8.35
N GLN A 179 -1.64 -21.72 -9.56
CA GLN A 179 -1.54 -22.79 -10.54
C GLN A 179 -0.63 -23.92 -10.07
N LEU A 180 0.56 -23.60 -9.55
CA LEU A 180 1.52 -24.58 -9.05
C LEU A 180 0.99 -25.31 -7.80
N GLN A 181 0.27 -24.61 -6.92
CA GLN A 181 -0.40 -25.23 -5.76
C GLN A 181 -1.45 -26.24 -6.24
N ALA A 182 -2.27 -25.87 -7.22
CA ALA A 182 -3.26 -26.77 -7.82
C ALA A 182 -2.59 -28.01 -8.46
N SER A 183 -1.46 -27.83 -9.15
CA SER A 183 -0.67 -28.95 -9.70
C SER A 183 -0.12 -29.85 -8.60
N LEU A 184 0.46 -29.31 -7.52
CA LEU A 184 0.98 -30.12 -6.40
C LEU A 184 -0.10 -30.99 -5.75
N HIS A 185 -1.35 -30.52 -5.69
CA HIS A 185 -2.47 -31.30 -5.18
C HIS A 185 -2.87 -32.47 -6.09
N GLN A 186 -2.57 -32.39 -7.39
CA GLN A 186 -2.91 -33.41 -8.38
C GLN A 186 -1.75 -34.38 -8.64
N THR A 187 -0.51 -33.94 -8.45
CA THR A 187 0.67 -34.76 -8.69
C THR A 187 1.00 -35.67 -7.50
N ARG A 188 1.28 -36.95 -7.77
CA ARG A 188 1.61 -37.93 -6.74
C ARG A 188 3.00 -37.66 -6.14
N PRO A 189 3.16 -37.60 -4.80
CA PRO A 189 4.46 -37.48 -4.16
C PRO A 189 5.45 -38.58 -4.58
N GLY A 190 6.72 -38.20 -4.76
CA GLY A 190 7.82 -39.13 -5.11
C GLY A 190 8.00 -39.39 -6.61
N THR A 191 7.24 -38.72 -7.49
CA THR A 191 7.47 -38.74 -8.94
C THR A 191 8.45 -37.65 -9.39
N SER A 192 9.00 -37.77 -10.60
CA SER A 192 9.80 -36.71 -11.22
C SER A 192 8.99 -35.43 -11.40
N GLU A 193 7.74 -35.56 -11.86
CA GLU A 193 6.79 -34.46 -12.03
C GLU A 193 6.54 -33.72 -10.70
N TYR A 194 6.36 -34.44 -9.58
CA TYR A 194 6.18 -33.81 -8.28
C TYR A 194 7.41 -32.98 -7.88
N SER A 195 8.60 -33.50 -8.18
CA SER A 195 9.87 -32.81 -7.91
C SER A 195 10.04 -31.55 -8.76
N GLU A 196 9.62 -31.59 -10.03
CA GLU A 196 9.64 -30.45 -10.95
C GLU A 196 8.66 -29.35 -10.53
N VAL A 197 7.43 -29.71 -10.16
CA VAL A 197 6.42 -28.74 -9.69
C VAL A 197 6.86 -28.13 -8.35
N THR A 198 7.43 -28.92 -7.43
CA THR A 198 7.97 -28.42 -6.16
C THR A 198 9.12 -27.45 -6.39
N ALA A 199 10.08 -27.79 -7.27
CA ALA A 199 11.18 -26.89 -7.62
C ALA A 199 10.70 -25.58 -8.27
N SER A 200 9.64 -25.66 -9.09
CA SER A 200 9.00 -24.48 -9.70
C SER A 200 8.30 -23.60 -8.67
N MET A 201 7.63 -24.20 -7.68
CA MET A 201 7.04 -23.48 -6.54
C MET A 201 8.12 -22.74 -5.76
N ASP A 202 9.21 -23.43 -5.40
CA ASP A 202 10.32 -22.83 -4.67
C ASP A 202 10.96 -21.67 -5.43
N ALA A 203 11.14 -21.81 -6.75
CA ALA A 203 11.65 -20.75 -7.61
C ALA A 203 10.70 -19.54 -7.65
N ASN A 204 9.40 -19.77 -7.75
CA ASN A 204 8.38 -18.70 -7.75
C ASN A 204 8.36 -17.95 -6.40
N LEU A 205 8.43 -18.65 -5.27
CA LEU A 205 8.47 -18.04 -3.93
C LEU A 205 9.75 -17.22 -3.72
N LYS A 206 10.90 -17.73 -4.17
CA LYS A 206 12.18 -16.98 -4.16
C LYS A 206 12.08 -15.72 -5.01
N TYR A 207 11.49 -15.83 -6.19
CA TYR A 207 11.28 -14.69 -7.08
C TYR A 207 10.36 -13.63 -6.46
N LYS A 208 9.23 -14.01 -5.86
CA LYS A 208 8.33 -13.08 -5.14
C LYS A 208 9.05 -12.37 -3.99
N THR A 209 9.88 -13.09 -3.24
CA THR A 209 10.67 -12.52 -2.14
C THR A 209 11.65 -11.46 -2.65
N GLN A 210 12.39 -11.77 -3.73
CA GLN A 210 13.29 -10.80 -4.36
C GLN A 210 12.52 -9.59 -4.91
N LEU A 211 11.40 -9.83 -5.58
CA LEU A 211 10.56 -8.78 -6.15
C LEU A 211 10.04 -7.83 -5.06
N GLN A 212 9.65 -8.35 -3.90
CA GLN A 212 9.24 -7.53 -2.77
C GLN A 212 10.40 -6.67 -2.22
N ALA A 213 11.60 -7.24 -2.10
CA ALA A 213 12.79 -6.50 -1.70
C ALA A 213 13.15 -5.38 -2.70
N ASP A 214 12.99 -5.63 -3.99
CA ASP A 214 13.21 -4.66 -5.06
C ASP A 214 12.17 -3.54 -5.02
N ARG A 215 10.89 -3.87 -4.76
CA ARG A 215 9.82 -2.88 -4.55
C ARG A 215 10.15 -1.95 -3.39
N TYR A 216 10.63 -2.48 -2.26
CA TYR A 216 11.05 -1.65 -1.13
C TYR A 216 12.19 -0.70 -1.51
N THR A 217 13.13 -1.18 -2.30
CA THR A 217 14.25 -0.37 -2.80
C THR A 217 13.75 0.77 -3.67
N GLU A 218 12.83 0.52 -4.60
CA GLU A 218 12.26 1.56 -5.45
C GLU A 218 11.33 2.53 -4.70
N CYS A 219 10.61 2.08 -3.66
CA CYS A 219 9.91 2.98 -2.76
C CYS A 219 10.89 3.93 -2.06
N MET A 220 12.01 3.40 -1.52
CA MET A 220 13.05 4.22 -0.89
C MET A 220 13.71 5.20 -1.87
N HIS A 221 13.91 4.82 -3.13
CA HIS A 221 14.31 5.75 -4.19
C HIS A 221 13.33 6.90 -4.36
N LEU A 222 12.02 6.61 -4.44
CA LEU A 222 10.99 7.66 -4.54
C LEU A 222 11.03 8.62 -3.35
N TYR A 223 11.13 8.09 -2.13
CA TYR A 223 11.28 8.92 -0.93
C TYR A 223 12.52 9.81 -1.00
N THR A 224 13.62 9.26 -1.52
CA THR A 224 14.89 9.96 -1.68
C THR A 224 14.80 11.06 -2.73
N TYR A 225 14.07 10.86 -3.83
CA TYR A 225 14.04 11.77 -4.98
C TYR A 225 12.87 12.77 -4.99
N SER A 226 11.91 12.68 -4.07
CA SER A 226 10.70 13.52 -4.07
C SER A 226 10.45 14.21 -2.74
N ALA A 227 10.65 15.54 -2.69
CA ALA A 227 10.32 16.34 -1.51
C ALA A 227 8.82 16.30 -1.17
N ALA A 228 7.95 16.31 -2.18
CA ALA A 228 6.50 16.25 -2.01
C ALA A 228 6.06 14.92 -1.36
N LEU A 229 6.64 13.79 -1.80
CA LEU A 229 6.35 12.49 -1.21
C LEU A 229 6.82 12.42 0.24
N ARG A 230 8.00 12.97 0.57
CA ARG A 230 8.51 12.98 1.95
C ARG A 230 7.53 13.65 2.92
N ALA A 231 6.98 14.80 2.55
CA ALA A 231 5.99 15.50 3.38
C ALA A 231 4.73 14.63 3.62
N LYS A 232 4.24 13.94 2.58
CA LYS A 232 3.10 13.02 2.69
C LYS A 232 3.41 11.81 3.56
N VAL A 233 4.60 11.22 3.43
CA VAL A 233 5.07 10.10 4.26
C VAL A 233 5.16 10.51 5.72
N GLN A 234 5.74 11.68 6.02
CA GLN A 234 5.82 12.20 7.39
C GLN A 234 4.42 12.39 8.00
N HIS A 235 3.49 12.97 7.25
CA HIS A 235 2.10 13.13 7.68
C HIS A 235 1.41 11.77 7.93
N ALA A 236 1.56 10.82 7.00
CA ALA A 236 0.96 9.49 7.14
C ALA A 236 1.54 8.72 8.34
N LEU A 237 2.82 8.85 8.63
CA LEU A 237 3.45 8.25 9.81
C LEU A 237 2.96 8.87 11.11
N ALA A 238 2.77 10.20 11.13
CA ALA A 238 2.23 10.91 12.30
C ALA A 238 0.78 10.51 12.60
N SER A 239 -0.03 10.20 11.59
CA SER A 239 -1.43 9.76 11.79
C SER A 239 -1.60 8.35 12.40
N LEU A 240 -0.50 7.60 12.60
CA LEU A 240 -0.53 6.30 13.25
C LEU A 240 -0.18 6.33 14.75
N GLN A 241 0.23 7.50 15.26
CA GLN A 241 0.60 7.72 16.67
C GLN A 241 -0.59 8.23 17.49
#